data_AF-A0A0F8YK52-F1
#
_entry.id   AF-A0A0F8YK52-F1
#
_cell.length_a   1.000
_cell.length_b   1.000
_cell.length_c   1.000
_cell.angle_alpha   90.00
_cell.angle_beta   90.00
_cell.angle_gamma   90.00
#
_symmetry.space_group_name_H-M   'P 1'
#
loop_
_entity.id
_entity.type
_entity.pdbx_description
1 polymer ?
#
loop_
_entity_poly.entity_id
_entity_poly.type
_entity_poly.pdbx_seq_one_letter_code
_entity_poly.pdbx_strand_id
1 'polypeptide(L)'
;MIRTSNIRCREYVKQRIPFKANNLFAENHGGNYYVFSYGYHWILFAYVKGVWYENNNKYSATTSKHHGQAHPLVDTISLNKNDIHKLY
;
A
#
# COMPACT_ATOMS: atom_id res chain seq x y z
N MET A 1 -0.32 3.77 -16.64
CA MET A 1 -0.74 3.34 -15.28
C MET A 1 -2.03 2.55 -15.39
N ILE A 2 -2.12 1.38 -14.73
CA ILE A 2 -3.29 0.50 -14.82
C ILE A 2 -4.46 1.09 -14.02
N ARG A 3 -5.68 1.01 -14.58
CA ARG A 3 -6.92 1.33 -13.85
C ARG A 3 -7.59 0.07 -13.33
N THR A 4 -8.03 0.09 -12.08
CA THR A 4 -8.67 -1.07 -11.43
C THR A 4 -9.68 -0.61 -10.38
N SER A 5 -10.34 -1.55 -9.71
CA SER A 5 -11.17 -1.30 -8.52
C SER A 5 -10.40 -1.61 -7.24
N ASN A 6 -10.83 -1.05 -6.10
CA ASN A 6 -10.16 -1.32 -4.82
C ASN A 6 -10.13 -2.82 -4.49
N ILE A 7 -11.19 -3.56 -4.82
CA ILE A 7 -11.30 -5.00 -4.54
C ILE A 7 -10.32 -5.83 -5.38
N ARG A 8 -10.05 -5.40 -6.63
CA ARG A 8 -9.17 -6.12 -7.56
C ARG A 8 -7.72 -5.65 -7.50
N CYS A 9 -7.38 -4.71 -6.62
CA CYS A 9 -6.03 -4.12 -6.61
C CYS A 9 -4.94 -5.07 -6.12
N ARG A 10 -5.29 -6.10 -5.31
CA ARG A 10 -4.34 -7.03 -4.69
C ARG A 10 -3.38 -7.68 -5.68
N GLU A 11 -3.86 -8.13 -6.83
CA GLU A 11 -3.00 -8.83 -7.80
C GLU A 11 -1.91 -7.91 -8.37
N TYR A 12 -2.17 -6.61 -8.46
CA TYR A 12 -1.17 -5.62 -8.84
C TYR A 12 -0.20 -5.32 -7.68
N VAL A 13 -0.68 -5.31 -6.44
CA VAL A 13 0.20 -5.18 -5.25
C VAL A 13 1.19 -6.33 -5.17
N LYS A 14 0.73 -7.57 -5.32
CA LYS A 14 1.59 -8.77 -5.31
C LYS A 14 2.69 -8.71 -6.38
N GLN A 15 2.35 -8.19 -7.56
CA GLN A 15 3.26 -8.03 -8.69
C GLN A 15 4.06 -6.72 -8.65
N ARG A 16 3.79 -5.83 -7.68
CA ARG A 16 4.37 -4.49 -7.57
C ARG A 16 4.17 -3.64 -8.82
N ILE A 17 3.00 -3.76 -9.43
CA ILE A 17 2.62 -3.01 -10.64
C ILE A 17 1.85 -1.75 -10.23
N PRO A 18 2.32 -0.54 -10.61
CA PRO A 18 1.61 0.71 -10.32
C PRO A 18 0.17 0.74 -10.87
N PHE A 19 -0.76 1.19 -10.05
CA PHE A 19 -2.19 1.25 -10.40
C PHE A 19 -2.89 2.48 -9.82
N LYS A 20 -4.04 2.82 -10.39
CA LYS A 20 -5.02 3.77 -9.83
C LYS A 20 -6.39 3.10 -9.71
N ALA A 21 -6.90 3.05 -8.49
CA ALA A 21 -8.28 2.70 -8.17
C ALA A 21 -9.01 3.92 -7.63
N ASN A 22 -10.22 3.71 -7.08
CA ASN A 22 -11.07 4.82 -6.62
C ASN A 22 -10.44 5.56 -5.44
N ASN A 23 -10.07 4.81 -4.39
CA ASN A 23 -9.44 5.38 -3.19
C ASN A 23 -8.01 4.88 -2.97
N LEU A 24 -7.56 3.92 -3.78
CA LEU A 24 -6.24 3.31 -3.66
C LEU A 24 -5.42 3.65 -4.89
N PHE A 25 -4.12 3.79 -4.70
CA PHE A 25 -3.18 3.83 -5.81
C PHE A 25 -1.83 3.32 -5.36
N ALA A 26 -1.02 2.93 -6.33
CA ALA A 26 0.34 2.51 -6.07
C ALA A 26 1.27 3.04 -7.15
N GLU A 27 2.51 3.28 -6.74
CA GLU A 27 3.56 3.79 -7.62
C GLU A 27 4.93 3.30 -7.20
N ASN A 28 5.88 3.47 -8.12
CA ASN A 28 7.28 3.23 -7.87
C ASN A 28 7.97 4.56 -7.59
N HIS A 29 8.73 4.63 -6.49
CA HIS A 29 9.53 5.80 -6.11
C HIS A 29 10.90 5.34 -5.64
N GLY A 30 11.98 5.90 -6.21
CA GLY A 30 13.36 5.55 -5.81
C GLY A 30 13.72 4.05 -5.92
N GLY A 31 13.08 3.31 -6.83
CA GLY A 31 13.26 1.84 -6.97
C GLY A 31 12.45 1.00 -5.98
N ASN A 32 11.68 1.62 -5.10
CA ASN A 32 10.76 0.98 -4.17
C ASN A 32 9.31 1.11 -4.67
N TYR A 33 8.40 0.31 -4.10
CA TYR A 33 6.98 0.31 -4.47
C TYR A 33 6.11 0.65 -3.26
N TYR A 34 5.12 1.54 -3.43
CA TYR A 34 4.27 2.04 -2.35
C TYR A 34 2.80 1.95 -2.72
N VAL A 35 1.96 1.64 -1.73
CA VAL A 35 0.50 1.59 -1.85
C VAL A 35 -0.11 2.59 -0.89
N PHE A 36 -0.97 3.47 -1.40
CA PHE A 36 -1.56 4.57 -0.67
C PHE A 36 -3.08 4.47 -0.62
N SER A 37 -3.67 4.99 0.47
CA SER A 37 -5.11 5.24 0.60
C SER A 37 -5.38 6.74 0.58
N TYR A 38 -6.28 7.19 -0.29
CA TYR A 38 -6.70 8.59 -0.52
C TYR A 38 -5.59 9.55 -0.99
N GLY A 39 -4.41 9.52 -0.39
CA GLY A 39 -3.27 10.35 -0.76
C GLY A 39 -1.97 9.87 -0.13
N TYR A 40 -0.88 10.57 -0.44
CA TYR A 40 0.49 10.20 -0.02
C TYR A 40 0.71 10.19 1.50
N HIS A 41 -0.16 10.85 2.28
CA HIS A 41 -0.09 10.90 3.73
C HIS A 41 -0.50 9.59 4.43
N TRP A 42 -1.11 8.64 3.70
CA TRP A 42 -1.57 7.36 4.23
C TRP A 42 -1.06 6.19 3.40
N ILE A 43 0.20 5.81 3.64
CA ILE A 43 0.79 4.59 3.12
C ILE A 43 0.15 3.40 3.84
N LEU A 44 -0.31 2.43 3.07
CA LEU A 44 -0.79 1.13 3.55
C LEU A 44 0.35 0.11 3.56
N PHE A 45 1.07 0.03 2.44
CA PHE A 45 2.17 -0.92 2.25
C PHE A 45 3.33 -0.27 1.52
N ALA A 46 4.55 -0.68 1.86
CA ALA A 46 5.77 -0.31 1.16
C ALA A 46 6.62 -1.55 0.91
N TYR A 47 7.18 -1.68 -0.28
CA TYR A 47 8.17 -2.70 -0.63
C TYR A 47 9.50 -2.01 -0.88
N VAL A 48 10.39 -2.11 0.10
CA VAL A 48 11.66 -1.36 0.13
C VAL A 48 12.79 -2.35 0.27
N LYS A 49 13.77 -2.30 -0.64
CA LYS A 49 14.97 -3.16 -0.62
C LYS A 49 14.66 -4.66 -0.40
N GLY A 50 13.60 -5.15 -1.03
CA GLY A 50 13.21 -6.56 -0.95
C GLY A 50 12.25 -6.92 0.19
N VAL A 51 11.90 -5.98 1.06
CA VAL A 51 11.12 -6.22 2.28
C VAL A 51 9.77 -5.52 2.20
N TRP A 52 8.70 -6.21 2.59
CA TRP A 52 7.37 -5.62 2.76
C TRP A 52 7.20 -5.02 4.15
N TYR A 53 6.71 -3.80 4.19
CA TYR A 53 6.27 -3.09 5.38
C TYR A 53 4.79 -2.79 5.26
N GLU A 54 4.07 -2.87 6.37
CA GLU A 54 2.66 -2.51 6.46
C GLU A 54 2.44 -1.46 7.54
N ASN A 55 1.44 -0.62 7.34
CA ASN A 55 1.02 0.35 8.33
C ASN A 55 0.04 -0.29 9.32
N ASN A 56 0.43 -0.41 10.59
CA ASN A 56 -0.39 -1.02 11.63
C ASN A 56 -1.35 -0.05 12.34
N ASN A 57 -1.31 1.24 12.02
CA ASN A 57 -2.25 2.21 12.60
C ASN A 57 -3.67 2.01 12.05
N LYS A 58 -4.65 2.05 12.95
CA LYS A 58 -6.06 2.13 12.58
C LYS A 58 -6.49 3.60 12.52
N TYR A 59 -7.14 4.01 11.44
CA TYR A 59 -7.71 5.35 11.29
C TYR A 59 -9.24 5.30 11.18
N SER A 60 -9.78 4.51 10.26
CA SER A 60 -11.22 4.28 10.12
C SER A 60 -11.53 2.87 9.64
N ALA A 61 -12.81 2.46 9.71
CA ALA A 61 -13.26 1.19 9.13
C ALA A 61 -12.95 1.10 7.63
N THR A 62 -13.01 2.22 6.91
CA THR A 62 -12.71 2.27 5.48
C THR A 62 -11.23 2.06 5.20
N THR A 63 -10.32 2.68 5.95
CA THR A 63 -8.87 2.43 5.77
C THR A 63 -8.49 1.00 6.15
N SER A 64 -9.14 0.41 7.15
CA SER A 64 -8.95 -1.00 7.50
C SER A 64 -9.42 -1.93 6.37
N LYS A 65 -10.55 -1.61 5.72
CA LYS A 65 -11.02 -2.34 4.53
C LYS A 65 -10.03 -2.20 3.37
N HIS A 66 -9.53 -0.99 3.11
CA HIS A 66 -8.52 -0.74 2.09
C HIS A 66 -7.24 -1.55 2.35
N HIS A 67 -6.78 -1.59 3.61
CA HIS A 67 -5.65 -2.42 4.02
C HIS A 67 -5.87 -3.90 3.66
N GLY A 68 -7.00 -4.49 4.06
CA GLY A 68 -7.32 -5.88 3.72
C GLY A 68 -7.45 -6.14 2.22
N GLN A 69 -7.98 -5.19 1.45
CA GLN A 69 -8.09 -5.31 -0.01
C GLN A 69 -6.73 -5.24 -0.71
N ALA A 70 -5.81 -4.42 -0.21
CA ALA A 70 -4.49 -4.21 -0.79
C ALA A 70 -3.41 -5.15 -0.22
N HIS A 71 -3.69 -5.90 0.85
CA HIS A 71 -2.69 -6.72 1.53
C HIS A 71 -2.00 -7.72 0.57
N PRO A 72 -0.65 -7.80 0.55
CA PRO A 72 0.10 -8.63 -0.39
C PRO A 72 -0.01 -10.14 -0.12
N LEU A 73 -0.54 -10.53 1.04
CA LEU A 73 -0.70 -11.92 1.52
C LEU A 73 0.64 -12.67 1.64
N VAL A 74 1.66 -11.95 2.03
CA VAL A 74 2.97 -12.46 2.43
C VAL A 74 3.34 -11.82 3.77
N ASP A 75 4.40 -12.32 4.40
CA ASP A 75 4.89 -11.74 5.65
C ASP A 75 5.29 -10.27 5.45
N THR A 76 4.86 -9.43 6.39
CA THR A 76 5.09 -8.00 6.41
C THR A 76 5.66 -7.57 7.75
N ILE A 77 6.54 -6.57 7.75
CA ILE A 77 6.99 -5.91 8.97
C ILE A 77 6.02 -4.77 9.29
N SER A 78 5.33 -4.89 10.43
CA SER A 78 4.40 -3.88 10.90
C SER A 78 5.14 -2.65 11.42
N LEU A 79 4.83 -1.48 10.85
CA LEU A 79 5.33 -0.17 11.29
C LEU A 79 4.17 0.74 11.63
N ASN A 80 4.43 1.73 12.49
CA ASN A 80 3.47 2.81 12.68
C ASN A 80 3.48 3.79 11.48
N LYS A 81 2.46 4.63 11.38
CA LYS A 81 2.28 5.66 10.34
C LYS A 81 3.53 6.52 10.12
N ASN A 82 4.18 6.97 11.19
CA ASN A 82 5.31 7.90 11.07
C ASN A 82 6.55 7.18 10.54
N ASP A 83 6.80 5.96 11.00
CA ASP A 83 7.98 5.20 10.59
C ASP A 83 7.87 4.67 9.16
N ILE A 84 6.68 4.21 8.72
CA ILE A 84 6.48 3.83 7.32
C ILE A 84 6.59 5.04 6.38
N HIS A 85 6.21 6.23 6.84
CA HIS A 85 6.32 7.45 6.04
C HIS A 85 7.76 7.91 5.83
N LYS A 86 8.68 7.60 6.76
CA LYS A 86 10.11 7.84 6.59
C LYS A 86 10.74 6.98 5.49
N LEU A 87 10.04 5.94 5.02
CA LEU A 87 10.53 5.07 3.95
C LEU A 87 10.25 5.62 2.55
N TYR A 88 9.32 6.56 2.40
CA TYR A 88 8.95 7.19 1.13
C TYR A 88 9.78 8.45 0.91
#